data_AF-A0A7L2GV76-F1
#
_entry.id   AF-A0A7L2GV76-F1
#
_cell.length_a   1.000
_cell.length_b   1.000
_cell.length_c   1.000
_cell.angle_alpha   90.00
_cell.angle_beta   90.00
_cell.angle_gamma   90.00
#
_symmetry.space_group_name_H-M   'P 1'
#
loop_
_entity.id
_entity.type
_entity.pdbx_description
1 polymer ?
#
loop_
_entity_poly.entity_id
_entity_poly.type
_entity_poly.pdbx_seq_one_letter_code
_entity_poly.pdbx_strand_id
1 'polypeptide(L)'
;LLSQVFSIVVFGSIVNEGYVNRLDETEEHCIFNRNHNACNYGITVGVLAFLSCLLYLALDAYFPQISSVKDRKKAVLSDIGVSAFWAFLWFVGFCFLTNQWHASKEEDNPMNEGGDAARAAITFSFFSIFTWVGQAFLAYQRFRLGADSALFSQDYMDPSQDSGMPYAPYTNEEDATDAVGTYQQPPPADAFDTETQGYQTQNY
;
A
#
# COMPACT_ATOMS: atom_id res chain seq x y z
N LEU A 1 0.57 -11.12 0.91
CA LEU A 1 0.23 -12.58 0.87
C LEU A 1 0.43 -13.26 2.22
N LEU A 2 1.63 -13.23 2.84
CA LEU A 2 1.82 -13.84 4.18
C LEU A 2 0.91 -13.23 5.26
N SER A 3 0.83 -11.89 5.33
CA SER A 3 -0.07 -11.15 6.21
C SER A 3 -1.55 -11.53 6.03
N GLN A 4 -1.95 -11.80 4.79
CA GLN A 4 -3.30 -12.25 4.44
C GLN A 4 -3.57 -13.66 4.97
N VAL A 5 -2.63 -14.61 4.77
CA VAL A 5 -2.76 -15.98 5.28
C VAL A 5 -2.86 -15.97 6.81
N PHE A 6 -2.00 -15.21 7.48
CA PHE A 6 -2.00 -15.14 8.95
C PHE A 6 -3.31 -14.55 9.49
N SER A 7 -3.83 -13.52 8.84
CA SER A 7 -5.14 -12.96 9.16
C SER A 7 -6.26 -14.02 9.05
N ILE A 8 -6.31 -14.78 7.93
CA ILE A 8 -7.29 -15.87 7.73
C ILE A 8 -7.18 -16.92 8.82
N VAL A 9 -5.96 -17.34 9.16
CA VAL A 9 -5.77 -18.35 10.20
C VAL A 9 -6.28 -17.85 11.54
N VAL A 10 -6.03 -16.58 11.90
CA VAL A 10 -6.45 -16.03 13.20
C VAL A 10 -7.97 -15.90 13.30
N PHE A 11 -8.63 -15.19 12.37
CA PHE A 11 -10.09 -15.04 12.50
C PHE A 11 -10.80 -16.37 12.21
N GLY A 12 -10.27 -17.18 11.28
CA GLY A 12 -10.84 -18.48 10.92
C GLY A 12 -10.80 -19.47 12.07
N SER A 13 -9.68 -19.55 12.81
CA SER A 13 -9.60 -20.44 13.98
C SER A 13 -10.54 -19.99 15.10
N ILE A 14 -10.66 -18.68 15.33
CA ILE A 14 -11.57 -18.14 16.36
C ILE A 14 -13.04 -18.35 15.99
N VAL A 15 -13.43 -18.12 14.73
CA VAL A 15 -14.83 -18.31 14.29
C VAL A 15 -15.22 -19.78 14.29
N ASN A 16 -14.32 -20.69 13.94
CA ASN A 16 -14.64 -22.11 13.83
C ASN A 16 -14.65 -22.84 15.17
N GLU A 17 -13.65 -22.57 16.03
CA GLU A 17 -13.40 -23.34 17.26
C GLU A 17 -13.10 -22.44 18.47
N GLY A 18 -13.29 -21.12 18.36
CA GLY A 18 -13.03 -20.17 19.43
C GLY A 18 -14.17 -20.00 20.43
N TYR A 19 -15.31 -20.65 20.22
CA TYR A 19 -16.48 -20.61 21.10
C TYR A 19 -16.76 -22.01 21.61
N VAL A 20 -16.72 -22.19 22.94
CA VAL A 20 -16.82 -23.47 23.62
C VAL A 20 -17.78 -23.36 24.80
N ASN A 21 -18.49 -24.43 25.12
CA ASN A 21 -19.38 -24.51 26.27
C ASN A 21 -18.81 -25.44 27.35
N ARG A 22 -19.25 -25.25 28.60
CA ARG A 22 -18.99 -26.24 29.66
C ARG A 22 -19.91 -27.44 29.50
N LEU A 23 -19.59 -28.55 30.15
CA LEU A 23 -20.42 -29.78 30.13
C LEU A 23 -21.83 -29.55 30.72
N ASP A 24 -21.96 -28.60 31.65
CA ASP A 24 -23.18 -28.24 32.37
C ASP A 24 -23.94 -27.05 31.77
N GLU A 25 -23.36 -26.37 30.77
CA GLU A 25 -23.92 -25.19 30.14
C GLU A 25 -24.17 -25.42 28.63
N THR A 26 -25.29 -24.93 28.12
CA THR A 26 -25.59 -24.96 26.67
C THR A 26 -25.09 -23.73 25.92
N GLU A 27 -24.73 -22.67 26.63
CA GLU A 27 -24.25 -21.42 26.02
C GLU A 27 -22.76 -21.51 25.70
N GLU A 28 -22.41 -21.10 24.48
CA GLU A 28 -21.01 -21.05 24.03
C GLU A 28 -20.36 -19.73 24.45
N HIS A 29 -19.16 -19.83 25.01
CA HIS A 29 -18.37 -18.68 25.43
C HIS A 29 -17.03 -18.67 24.72
N CYS A 30 -16.48 -17.46 24.57
CA CYS A 30 -15.16 -17.29 24.00
C CYS A 30 -14.11 -18.08 24.78
N ILE A 31 -13.29 -18.86 24.08
CA ILE A 31 -12.22 -19.69 24.64
C ILE A 31 -11.18 -18.89 25.45
N PHE A 32 -11.07 -17.59 25.18
CA PHE A 32 -10.20 -16.67 25.90
C PHE A 32 -10.88 -16.13 27.18
N ASN A 33 -10.79 -16.88 28.28
CA ASN A 33 -11.29 -16.51 29.61
C ASN A 33 -12.75 -16.05 29.59
N ARG A 34 -13.59 -16.71 28.78
CA ARG A 34 -15.02 -16.42 28.57
C ARG A 34 -15.31 -14.96 28.23
N ASN A 35 -14.30 -14.23 27.75
CA ASN A 35 -14.38 -12.81 27.47
C ASN A 35 -14.73 -12.60 26.01
N HIS A 36 -15.99 -12.24 25.76
CA HIS A 36 -16.49 -11.98 24.40
C HIS A 36 -15.68 -10.90 23.66
N ASN A 37 -15.11 -9.93 24.37
CA ASN A 37 -14.27 -8.89 23.78
C ASN A 37 -12.96 -9.45 23.20
N ALA A 38 -12.44 -10.56 23.72
CA ALA A 38 -11.21 -11.18 23.23
C ALA A 38 -11.40 -11.84 21.86
N CYS A 39 -12.43 -12.68 21.71
CA CYS A 39 -12.76 -13.29 20.43
C CYS A 39 -13.17 -12.22 19.41
N ASN A 40 -14.03 -11.27 19.80
CA ASN A 40 -14.42 -10.17 18.90
C ASN A 40 -13.24 -9.32 18.44
N TYR A 41 -12.27 -9.06 19.32
CA TYR A 41 -11.04 -8.37 18.95
C TYR A 41 -10.29 -9.14 17.86
N GLY A 42 -10.01 -10.43 18.09
CA GLY A 42 -9.26 -11.26 17.13
C GLY A 42 -9.98 -11.40 15.79
N ILE A 43 -11.29 -11.58 15.80
CA ILE A 43 -12.11 -11.66 14.58
C ILE A 43 -12.10 -10.33 13.83
N THR A 44 -12.36 -9.22 14.51
CA THR A 44 -12.47 -7.90 13.88
C THR A 44 -11.13 -7.46 13.28
N VAL A 45 -10.04 -7.57 14.07
CA VAL A 45 -8.69 -7.24 13.60
C VAL A 45 -8.29 -8.15 12.45
N GLY A 46 -8.57 -9.45 12.54
CA GLY A 46 -8.33 -10.41 11.47
C GLY A 46 -9.06 -10.03 10.18
N VAL A 47 -10.38 -9.89 10.21
CA VAL A 47 -11.19 -9.58 9.02
C VAL A 47 -10.80 -8.25 8.38
N LEU A 48 -10.61 -7.19 9.18
CA LEU A 48 -10.22 -5.89 8.65
C LEU A 48 -8.80 -5.92 8.05
N ALA A 49 -7.88 -6.68 8.63
CA ALA A 49 -6.55 -6.88 8.06
C ALA A 49 -6.60 -7.65 6.73
N PHE A 50 -7.47 -8.67 6.62
CA PHE A 50 -7.70 -9.41 5.38
C PHE A 50 -8.22 -8.49 4.26
N LEU A 51 -9.25 -7.69 4.56
CA LEU A 51 -9.81 -6.72 3.61
C LEU A 51 -8.78 -5.65 3.22
N SER A 52 -7.98 -5.17 4.17
CA SER A 52 -6.87 -4.26 3.89
C SER A 52 -5.86 -4.90 2.93
N CYS A 53 -5.49 -6.17 3.15
CA CYS A 53 -4.59 -6.88 2.24
C CYS A 53 -5.16 -6.98 0.82
N LEU A 54 -6.47 -7.23 0.66
CA LEU A 54 -7.12 -7.26 -0.65
C LEU A 54 -7.08 -5.90 -1.34
N LEU A 55 -7.36 -4.82 -0.59
CA LEU A 55 -7.28 -3.46 -1.11
C LEU A 55 -5.87 -3.12 -1.59
N TYR A 56 -4.86 -3.39 -0.78
CA TYR A 56 -3.46 -3.11 -1.15
C TYR A 56 -2.95 -4.01 -2.28
N LEU A 57 -3.41 -5.26 -2.36
CA LEU A 57 -3.12 -6.13 -3.50
C LEU A 57 -3.71 -5.57 -4.80
N ALA A 58 -4.94 -5.05 -4.75
CA ALA A 58 -5.53 -4.37 -5.90
C ALA A 58 -4.73 -3.10 -6.26
N LEU A 59 -4.38 -2.28 -5.27
CA LEU A 59 -3.55 -1.09 -5.48
C LEU A 59 -2.20 -1.45 -6.12
N ASP A 60 -1.54 -2.53 -5.69
CA ASP A 60 -0.30 -3.02 -6.29
C ASP A 60 -0.50 -3.44 -7.77
N ALA A 61 -1.62 -4.08 -8.11
CA ALA A 61 -1.96 -4.46 -9.48
C ALA A 61 -2.22 -3.25 -10.38
N TYR A 62 -2.81 -2.17 -9.84
CA TYR A 62 -3.04 -0.92 -10.57
C TYR A 62 -1.85 0.05 -10.54
N PHE A 63 -0.88 -0.16 -9.65
CA PHE A 63 0.27 0.72 -9.44
C PHE A 63 1.04 1.07 -10.73
N PRO A 64 1.27 0.13 -11.69
CA PRO A 64 1.94 0.45 -12.96
C PRO A 64 1.18 1.45 -13.84
N GLN A 65 -0.15 1.53 -13.70
CA GLN A 65 -1.00 2.40 -14.52
C GLN A 65 -1.08 3.85 -14.00
N ILE A 66 -0.60 4.11 -12.78
CA ILE A 66 -0.61 5.45 -12.20
C ILE A 66 0.46 6.29 -12.89
N SER A 67 0.09 7.25 -13.74
CA SER A 67 1.04 8.18 -14.39
C SER A 67 1.54 9.28 -13.45
N SER A 68 0.73 9.62 -12.44
CA SER A 68 1.04 10.67 -11.47
C SER A 68 2.01 10.19 -10.41
N VAL A 69 3.23 10.71 -10.52
CA VAL A 69 4.28 10.67 -9.51
C VAL A 69 3.77 10.99 -8.09
N LYS A 70 2.96 12.03 -7.94
CA LYS A 70 2.40 12.46 -6.65
C LYS A 70 1.52 11.39 -6.02
N ASP A 71 0.76 10.67 -6.83
CA ASP A 71 -0.17 9.64 -6.36
C ASP A 71 0.56 8.33 -6.02
N ARG A 72 1.60 7.98 -6.78
CA ARG A 72 2.51 6.88 -6.42
C ARG A 72 3.14 7.10 -5.03
N LYS A 73 3.61 8.32 -4.77
CA LYS A 73 4.21 8.67 -3.47
C LYS A 73 3.22 8.55 -2.32
N LYS A 74 1.97 9.01 -2.52
CA LYS A 74 0.90 8.89 -1.53
C LYS A 74 0.52 7.44 -1.28
N ALA A 75 0.42 6.62 -2.32
CA ALA A 75 0.11 5.20 -2.19
C ALA A 75 1.18 4.47 -1.36
N VAL A 76 2.46 4.71 -1.63
CA VAL A 76 3.56 4.11 -0.85
C VAL A 76 3.55 4.59 0.61
N LEU A 77 3.32 5.89 0.84
CA LEU A 77 3.23 6.42 2.20
C LEU A 77 2.03 5.85 2.97
N SER A 78 0.90 5.63 2.28
CA SER A 78 -0.27 4.97 2.83
C SER A 78 0.03 3.53 3.23
N ASP A 79 0.74 2.77 2.38
CA ASP A 79 1.14 1.39 2.68
C ASP A 79 2.05 1.32 3.92
N ILE A 80 3.03 2.23 4.04
CA ILE A 80 3.88 2.32 5.24
C ILE A 80 3.03 2.58 6.50
N GLY A 81 2.15 3.58 6.43
CA GLY A 81 1.32 3.98 7.57
C GLY A 81 0.34 2.88 8.01
N VAL A 82 -0.35 2.27 7.05
CA VAL A 82 -1.28 1.17 7.33
C VAL A 82 -0.54 -0.06 7.82
N SER A 83 0.62 -0.37 7.27
CA SER A 83 1.44 -1.49 7.75
C SER A 83 1.91 -1.29 9.19
N ALA A 84 2.36 -0.09 9.56
CA ALA A 84 2.73 0.23 10.93
C ALA A 84 1.54 0.16 11.90
N PHE A 85 0.37 0.65 11.48
CA PHE A 85 -0.87 0.56 12.25
C PHE A 85 -1.29 -0.89 12.50
N TRP A 86 -1.26 -1.75 11.47
CA TRP A 86 -1.56 -3.17 11.63
C TRP A 86 -0.55 -3.88 12.52
N ALA A 87 0.76 -3.59 12.39
CA ALA A 87 1.76 -4.16 13.28
C ALA A 87 1.46 -3.86 14.75
N PHE A 88 1.05 -2.62 15.06
CA PHE A 88 0.64 -2.23 16.40
C PHE A 88 -0.61 -2.99 16.89
N LEU A 89 -1.65 -3.10 16.05
CA LEU A 89 -2.84 -3.87 16.42
C LEU A 89 -2.52 -5.34 16.62
N TRP A 90 -1.69 -5.96 15.78
CA TRP A 90 -1.27 -7.35 15.98
C TRP A 90 -0.47 -7.54 17.27
N PHE A 91 0.34 -6.57 17.65
CA PHE A 91 1.04 -6.58 18.94
C PHE A 91 0.07 -6.50 20.13
N VAL A 92 -0.88 -5.55 20.09
CA VAL A 92 -1.92 -5.43 21.12
C VAL A 92 -2.75 -6.72 21.20
N GLY A 93 -3.14 -7.27 20.05
CA GLY A 93 -3.86 -8.53 19.93
C GLY A 93 -3.10 -9.70 20.54
N PHE A 94 -1.84 -9.88 20.16
CA PHE A 94 -1.00 -10.92 20.75
C PHE A 94 -0.95 -10.82 22.28
N CYS A 95 -0.66 -9.63 22.82
CA CYS A 95 -0.61 -9.41 24.27
C CYS A 95 -1.97 -9.68 24.93
N PHE A 96 -3.06 -9.18 24.34
CA PHE A 96 -4.40 -9.31 24.89
C PHE A 96 -4.90 -10.76 24.86
N LEU A 97 -4.80 -11.44 23.72
CA LEU A 97 -5.21 -12.84 23.58
C LEU A 97 -4.37 -13.75 24.46
N THR A 98 -3.06 -13.52 24.56
CA THR A 98 -2.17 -14.31 25.45
C THR A 98 -2.55 -14.11 26.92
N ASN A 99 -2.80 -12.87 27.35
CA ASN A 99 -3.22 -12.59 28.73
C ASN A 99 -4.55 -13.27 29.06
N GLN A 100 -5.52 -13.19 28.15
CA GLN A 100 -6.81 -13.85 28.34
C GLN A 100 -6.69 -15.36 28.29
N TRP A 101 -5.84 -15.92 27.42
CA TRP A 101 -5.57 -17.35 27.38
C TRP A 101 -4.91 -17.84 28.67
N HIS A 102 -3.93 -17.12 29.19
CA HIS A 102 -3.27 -17.44 30.46
C HIS A 102 -4.24 -17.38 31.65
N ALA A 103 -5.22 -16.47 31.62
CA ALA A 103 -6.26 -16.37 32.64
C ALA A 103 -7.39 -17.40 32.48
N SER A 104 -7.40 -18.17 31.38
CA SER A 104 -8.43 -19.18 31.11
C SER A 104 -8.23 -20.39 32.02
N LYS A 105 -9.32 -20.95 32.54
CA LYS A 105 -9.26 -22.06 33.47
C LYS A 105 -9.67 -23.36 32.81
N GLU A 106 -9.10 -24.47 33.28
CA GLU A 106 -9.41 -25.82 32.80
C GLU A 106 -10.88 -26.21 33.07
N GLU A 107 -11.48 -25.68 34.14
CA GLU A 107 -12.92 -25.84 34.43
C GLU A 107 -13.84 -25.24 33.35
N ASP A 108 -13.34 -24.29 32.55
CA ASP A 108 -14.12 -23.67 31.47
C ASP A 108 -14.03 -24.49 30.17
N ASN A 109 -13.05 -25.39 30.05
CA ASN A 109 -12.85 -26.24 28.88
C ASN A 109 -12.25 -27.61 29.27
N PRO A 110 -13.04 -28.48 29.95
CA PRO A 110 -12.54 -29.75 30.46
C PRO A 110 -12.17 -30.76 29.37
N MET A 111 -12.70 -30.59 28.16
CA MET A 111 -12.41 -31.44 26.99
C MET A 111 -11.23 -30.93 26.15
N ASN A 112 -10.65 -29.77 26.53
CA ASN A 112 -9.60 -29.07 25.78
C ASN A 112 -9.95 -28.85 24.29
N GLU A 113 -11.24 -28.64 24.01
CA GLU A 113 -11.76 -28.41 22.66
C GLU A 113 -11.38 -26.99 22.20
N GLY A 114 -10.94 -26.82 20.95
CA GLY A 114 -10.51 -25.51 20.43
C GLY A 114 -9.20 -24.94 21.03
N GLY A 115 -8.53 -25.66 21.93
CA GLY A 115 -7.25 -25.21 22.50
C GLY A 115 -6.16 -25.00 21.44
N ASP A 116 -6.14 -25.85 20.41
CA ASP A 116 -5.25 -25.69 19.26
C ASP A 116 -5.61 -24.46 18.41
N ALA A 117 -6.91 -24.17 18.25
CA ALA A 117 -7.37 -22.97 17.55
C ALA A 117 -6.99 -21.68 18.30
N ALA A 118 -7.07 -21.66 19.64
CA ALA A 118 -6.62 -20.54 20.46
C ALA A 118 -5.09 -20.34 20.36
N ARG A 119 -4.32 -21.43 20.44
CA ARG A 119 -2.86 -21.39 20.28
C ARG A 119 -2.46 -20.93 18.89
N ALA A 120 -3.16 -21.39 17.85
CA ALA A 120 -2.96 -20.91 16.48
C ALA A 120 -3.23 -19.40 16.40
N ALA A 121 -4.36 -18.92 16.90
CA ALA A 121 -4.70 -17.50 16.89
C ALA A 121 -3.60 -16.65 17.56
N ILE A 122 -3.11 -17.05 18.74
CA ILE A 122 -2.01 -16.35 19.44
C ILE A 122 -0.71 -16.37 18.60
N THR A 123 -0.32 -17.55 18.14
CA THR A 123 0.96 -17.76 17.43
C THR A 123 1.00 -16.98 16.11
N PHE A 124 -0.07 -17.04 15.33
CA PHE A 124 -0.16 -16.32 14.08
C PHE A 124 -0.33 -14.81 14.30
N SER A 125 -0.95 -14.37 15.39
CA SER A 125 -0.94 -12.96 15.79
C SER A 125 0.48 -12.45 16.04
N PHE A 126 1.30 -13.21 16.76
CA PHE A 126 2.70 -12.88 17.01
C PHE A 126 3.51 -12.78 15.72
N PHE A 127 3.41 -13.78 14.84
CA PHE A 127 4.13 -13.76 13.56
C PHE A 127 3.65 -12.64 12.63
N SER A 128 2.36 -12.29 12.70
CA SER A 128 1.80 -11.18 11.93
C SER A 128 2.53 -9.87 12.20
N ILE A 129 2.94 -9.59 13.44
CA ILE A 129 3.70 -8.39 13.81
C ILE A 129 4.93 -8.22 12.91
N PHE A 130 5.75 -9.27 12.79
CA PHE A 130 6.96 -9.22 11.98
C PHE A 130 6.66 -9.08 10.50
N THR A 131 5.58 -9.69 9.99
CA THR A 131 5.21 -9.54 8.58
C THR A 131 4.81 -8.11 8.24
N TRP A 132 4.04 -7.45 9.11
CA TRP A 132 3.63 -6.05 8.91
C TRP A 132 4.78 -5.07 9.09
N VAL A 133 5.67 -5.30 10.07
CA VAL A 133 6.91 -4.51 10.23
C VAL A 133 7.81 -4.69 9.00
N GLY A 134 7.98 -5.92 8.52
CA GLY A 134 8.75 -6.20 7.31
C GLY A 134 8.16 -5.52 6.07
N GLN A 135 6.83 -5.54 5.91
CA GLN A 135 6.15 -4.85 4.82
C GLN A 135 6.36 -3.33 4.90
N ALA A 136 6.18 -2.72 6.08
CA ALA A 136 6.44 -1.29 6.29
C ALA A 136 7.89 -0.92 5.95
N PHE A 137 8.86 -1.75 6.35
CA PHE A 137 10.27 -1.53 6.06
C PHE A 137 10.58 -1.61 4.57
N LEU A 138 10.07 -2.62 3.87
CA LEU A 138 10.24 -2.75 2.42
C LEU A 138 9.57 -1.61 1.67
N ALA A 139 8.37 -1.19 2.08
CA ALA A 139 7.68 -0.02 1.52
C ALA A 139 8.48 1.27 1.76
N TYR A 140 9.09 1.43 2.94
CA TYR A 140 9.98 2.55 3.23
C TYR A 140 11.26 2.53 2.39
N GLN A 141 11.87 1.36 2.17
CA GLN A 141 13.01 1.24 1.26
C GLN A 141 12.63 1.63 -0.17
N ARG A 142 11.47 1.19 -0.67
CA ARG A 142 10.94 1.59 -1.98
C ARG A 142 10.67 3.10 -2.05
N PHE A 143 10.11 3.67 -0.98
CA PHE A 143 9.88 5.11 -0.87
C PHE A 143 11.20 5.89 -0.97
N ARG A 144 12.24 5.44 -0.27
CA ARG A 144 13.56 6.07 -0.32
C ARG A 144 14.20 5.96 -1.71
N LEU A 145 14.22 4.76 -2.30
CA LEU A 145 14.76 4.57 -3.65
C LEU A 145 14.00 5.42 -4.69
N GLY A 146 12.68 5.51 -4.57
CA GLY A 146 11.86 6.36 -5.44
C GLY A 146 11.97 7.87 -5.15
N ALA A 147 12.42 8.26 -3.97
CA ALA A 147 12.69 9.66 -3.61
C ALA A 147 14.12 10.10 -3.99
N ASP A 148 15.10 9.20 -3.87
CA ASP A 148 16.49 9.40 -4.24
C ASP A 148 16.66 9.34 -5.78
N SER A 149 15.82 8.56 -6.46
CA SER A 149 15.69 8.60 -7.92
C SER A 149 14.74 9.73 -8.31
N ALA A 150 15.27 10.82 -8.86
CA ALA A 150 14.50 11.86 -9.54
C ALA A 150 13.78 11.37 -10.83
N LEU A 151 13.27 10.14 -10.84
CA LEU A 151 12.29 9.62 -11.81
C LEU A 151 10.95 10.39 -11.73
N PHE A 152 10.78 11.23 -10.71
CA PHE A 152 9.73 12.23 -10.62
C PHE A 152 9.96 13.45 -11.54
N SER A 153 11.17 13.60 -12.10
CA SER A 153 11.52 14.62 -13.08
C SER A 153 11.45 14.12 -14.53
N GLN A 154 11.23 12.82 -14.76
CA GLN A 154 11.31 12.25 -16.12
C GLN A 154 9.95 12.11 -16.85
N ASP A 155 8.83 12.31 -16.17
CA ASP A 155 7.47 12.28 -16.77
C ASP A 155 6.71 13.62 -16.64
N TYR A 156 7.40 14.77 -16.64
CA TYR A 156 6.72 16.04 -17.00
C TYR A 156 6.44 15.99 -18.52
N MET A 157 5.37 15.31 -18.91
CA MET A 157 4.78 15.45 -20.24
C MET A 157 4.07 16.79 -20.30
N ASP A 158 4.72 17.76 -20.94
CA ASP A 158 4.13 19.05 -21.29
C ASP A 158 2.96 18.83 -22.26
N PRO A 159 1.73 19.31 -21.96
CA PRO A 159 0.56 19.18 -22.83
C PRO A 159 0.72 19.86 -24.21
N SER A 160 1.82 20.58 -24.45
CA SER A 160 2.08 21.30 -25.69
C SER A 160 2.52 20.43 -26.88
N GLN A 161 2.79 19.13 -26.70
CA GLN A 161 3.26 18.24 -27.77
C GLN A 161 2.18 17.44 -28.52
N ASP A 162 0.89 17.77 -28.38
CA ASP A 162 -0.19 17.15 -29.18
C ASP A 162 -0.32 17.74 -30.60
N SER A 163 0.80 18.00 -31.26
CA SER A 163 0.81 18.42 -32.68
C SER A 163 2.01 17.87 -33.45
N GLY A 164 2.38 16.62 -33.19
CA GLY A 164 3.27 15.83 -34.05
C GLY A 164 2.47 15.01 -35.06
N MET A 165 2.23 15.54 -36.26
CA MET A 165 1.57 14.85 -37.36
C MET A 165 2.25 13.50 -37.73
N PRO A 166 1.50 12.46 -38.15
CA PRO A 166 2.07 11.16 -38.46
C PRO A 166 2.76 11.15 -39.83
N TYR A 167 3.98 10.62 -39.90
CA TYR A 167 4.66 10.34 -41.17
C TYR A 167 3.90 9.28 -41.97
N ALA A 168 3.57 9.60 -43.23
CA ALA A 168 3.13 8.63 -44.22
C ALA A 168 4.29 8.32 -45.20
N PRO A 169 4.56 7.05 -45.54
CA PRO A 169 5.59 6.68 -46.50
C PRO A 169 5.00 6.65 -47.92
N TYR A 170 5.65 7.28 -48.89
CA TYR A 170 5.40 7.02 -50.31
C TYR A 170 6.71 6.95 -51.08
N THR A 171 7.01 5.74 -51.54
CA THR A 171 7.87 5.45 -52.68
C THR A 171 7.16 5.86 -53.96
N ASN A 172 7.87 6.49 -54.90
CA ASN A 172 7.84 6.16 -56.34
C ASN A 172 9.02 6.82 -57.06
N GLU A 173 9.58 6.04 -57.98
CA GLU A 173 10.77 6.27 -58.80
C GLU A 173 10.48 7.20 -60.00
N GLU A 174 11.57 7.74 -60.56
CA GLU A 174 11.72 8.30 -61.93
C GLU A 174 10.97 9.60 -62.28
N ASP A 175 11.68 10.73 -62.44
CA ASP A 175 12.00 11.34 -63.75
C ASP A 175 12.53 12.79 -63.62
N ALA A 176 13.52 13.09 -64.47
CA ALA A 176 13.98 14.34 -65.07
C ALA A 176 13.88 15.75 -64.39
N THR A 177 15.06 16.40 -64.39
CA THR A 177 15.37 17.77 -64.86
C THR A 177 15.31 19.01 -63.94
N ASP A 178 16.48 19.65 -63.89
CA ASP A 178 16.83 21.09 -63.76
C ASP A 178 15.73 22.15 -63.57
N ALA A 179 16.02 23.08 -62.63
CA ALA A 179 16.08 24.55 -62.80
C ALA A 179 15.39 25.39 -61.70
N VAL A 180 16.21 26.23 -61.05
CA VAL A 180 16.05 27.70 -60.83
C VAL A 180 14.80 28.27 -60.08
N GLY A 181 15.07 28.93 -58.94
CA GLY A 181 14.39 30.16 -58.39
C GLY A 181 12.88 30.10 -58.04
N THR A 182 12.28 30.81 -57.08
CA THR A 182 12.64 32.04 -56.36
C THR A 182 11.60 32.34 -55.24
N TYR A 183 12.03 33.00 -54.15
CA TYR A 183 11.30 33.73 -53.06
C TYR A 183 10.38 32.92 -52.11
N GLN A 184 10.49 33.01 -50.76
CA GLN A 184 10.31 34.22 -49.92
C GLN A 184 10.97 34.07 -48.52
N GLN A 185 11.53 35.16 -47.99
CA GLN A 185 12.39 35.26 -46.78
C GLN A 185 11.67 36.01 -45.64
N PRO A 186 11.83 35.67 -44.34
CA PRO A 186 11.42 36.52 -43.20
C PRO A 186 12.55 37.48 -42.74
N PRO A 187 12.25 38.65 -42.14
CA PRO A 187 13.24 39.67 -41.80
C PRO A 187 13.93 39.40 -40.43
N PRO A 188 15.17 39.86 -40.22
CA PRO A 188 15.80 39.93 -38.90
C PRO A 188 15.65 41.34 -38.30
N ALA A 189 15.49 41.42 -36.98
CA ALA A 189 15.60 42.68 -36.23
C ALA A 189 16.79 42.57 -35.27
N ASP A 190 17.81 43.39 -35.53
CA ASP A 190 19.03 43.55 -34.74
C ASP A 190 18.79 44.35 -33.45
N ALA A 191 19.69 44.10 -32.49
CA ALA A 191 19.85 44.74 -31.18
C ALA A 191 20.38 46.19 -31.23
N PHE A 192 20.34 46.88 -30.08
CA PHE A 192 21.12 48.03 -29.54
C PHE A 192 20.17 48.93 -28.70
N ASP A 193 20.41 49.44 -27.48
CA ASP A 193 21.38 49.20 -26.40
C ASP A 193 21.04 50.12 -25.20
N THR A 194 21.50 49.77 -23.98
CA THR A 194 21.76 50.60 -22.76
C THR A 194 20.66 51.43 -22.06
N GLU A 195 20.35 51.12 -20.78
CA GLU A 195 20.83 51.82 -19.56
C GLU A 195 20.17 51.32 -18.24
N THR A 196 21.04 51.03 -17.26
CA THR A 196 20.97 51.01 -15.79
C THR A 196 19.67 51.21 -14.97
N GLN A 197 19.57 50.38 -13.90
CA GLN A 197 19.00 50.57 -12.53
C GLN A 197 18.01 49.44 -12.20
N GLY A 198 18.00 48.75 -11.06
CA GLY A 198 18.74 48.80 -9.80
C GLY A 198 18.14 47.70 -8.89
N TYR A 199 18.94 47.15 -7.98
CA TYR A 199 18.51 46.20 -6.94
C TYR A 199 17.40 46.80 -6.05
N GLN A 200 16.36 46.02 -5.72
CA GLN A 200 15.71 46.06 -4.40
C GLN A 200 14.99 44.75 -4.04
N THR A 201 15.54 44.07 -3.03
CA THR A 201 14.81 43.27 -2.05
C THR A 201 14.04 44.18 -1.10
N GLN A 202 12.80 43.84 -0.72
CA GLN A 202 12.23 44.34 0.54
C GLN A 202 11.22 43.36 1.16
N ASN A 203 11.56 42.92 2.37
CA ASN A 203 10.68 42.28 3.35
C ASN A 203 9.81 43.33 4.05
N TYR A 204 8.61 42.93 4.48
CA TYR A 204 8.19 43.03 5.88
C TYR A 204 7.27 41.85 6.22
#